data_AF-A0A1I6WAD7-F1
#
_entry.id   AF-A0A1I6WAD7-F1
#
_cell.length_a   1.000
_cell.length_b   1.000
_cell.length_c   1.000
_cell.angle_alpha   90.00
_cell.angle_beta   90.00
_cell.angle_gamma   90.00
#
_symmetry.space_group_name_H-M   'P 1'
#
loop_
_entity.id
_entity.type
_entity.pdbx_description
1 polymer ?
#
loop_
_entity_poly.entity_id
_entity_poly.type
_entity_poly.pdbx_seq_one_letter_code
_entity_poly.pdbx_strand_id
1 'polypeptide(L)'
;MSVPQPVDINSRTYESVQRLLGELHRLLTEGEPEVERIRQATKDLADRAVQLAVKIDNADLESSHVTLTEDTSLDLLDAHRAMKLLSGVSKQLATEVNAVRVRHQQLYSGLHEVRKGRREKTPKPGFFT
;
A
#
# COMPACT_ATOMS: atom_id res chain seq x y z
N MET A 1 11.54 -17.44 12.94
CA MET A 1 10.87 -16.80 11.79
C MET A 1 11.96 -16.13 10.97
N SER A 2 12.20 -16.55 9.72
CA SER A 2 13.22 -15.92 8.87
C SER A 2 12.74 -14.53 8.48
N VAL A 3 13.54 -13.51 8.80
CA VAL A 3 13.32 -12.14 8.29
C VAL A 3 13.47 -12.19 6.77
N PRO A 4 12.47 -11.73 5.99
CA PRO A 4 12.58 -11.68 4.54
C PRO A 4 13.79 -10.81 4.19
N GLN A 5 14.72 -11.36 3.39
CA GLN A 5 15.88 -10.59 2.98
C GLN A 5 15.43 -9.36 2.17
N PRO A 6 16.00 -8.17 2.44
CA PRO A 6 15.65 -6.98 1.69
C PRO A 6 15.88 -7.20 0.20
N VAL A 7 14.88 -6.83 -0.61
CA VAL A 7 15.00 -6.93 -2.07
C VAL A 7 15.98 -5.87 -2.54
N ASP A 8 17.05 -6.30 -3.21
CA ASP A 8 17.97 -5.39 -3.87
C ASP A 8 17.26 -4.70 -5.05
N ILE A 9 16.87 -3.44 -4.85
CA ILE A 9 16.18 -2.61 -5.84
C ILE A 9 17.05 -2.23 -7.04
N ASN A 10 18.37 -2.37 -6.94
CA ASN A 10 19.30 -2.07 -8.03
C ASN A 10 19.58 -3.29 -8.91
N SER A 11 19.28 -4.49 -8.43
CA SER A 11 19.45 -5.72 -9.21
C SER A 11 18.44 -5.79 -10.35
N ARG A 12 18.94 -6.01 -11.56
CA ARG A 12 18.15 -6.12 -12.79
C ARG A 12 18.01 -7.56 -13.28
N THR A 13 18.17 -8.55 -12.39
CA THR A 13 17.95 -9.96 -12.77
C THR A 13 16.46 -10.26 -12.87
N TYR A 14 16.11 -11.33 -13.58
CA TYR A 14 14.73 -11.78 -13.68
C TYR A 14 14.15 -12.06 -12.29
N GLU A 15 14.89 -12.76 -11.44
CA GLU A 15 14.45 -13.15 -10.10
C GLU A 15 14.33 -11.96 -9.15
N SER A 16 15.20 -10.94 -9.27
CA SER A 16 15.09 -9.74 -8.42
C SER A 16 13.83 -8.97 -8.76
N VAL A 17 13.51 -8.79 -10.04
CA VAL A 17 12.29 -8.11 -10.49
C VAL A 17 11.04 -8.89 -10.07
N GLN A 18 11.03 -10.22 -10.27
CA GLN A 18 9.91 -11.07 -9.84
C GLN A 18 9.67 -11.01 -8.33
N ARG A 19 10.75 -11.02 -7.54
CA ARG A 19 10.68 -10.90 -6.08
C ARG A 19 10.20 -9.51 -5.65
N LEU A 20 10.73 -8.45 -6.26
CA LEU A 20 10.34 -7.08 -5.97
C LEU A 20 8.84 -6.86 -6.20
N LEU A 21 8.33 -7.28 -7.36
CA LEU A 21 6.91 -7.15 -7.68
C LEU A 21 6.05 -8.03 -6.75
N GLY A 22 6.52 -9.21 -6.38
CA GLY A 22 5.84 -10.07 -5.41
C GLY A 22 5.74 -9.44 -4.02
N GLU A 23 6.85 -8.91 -3.51
CA GLU A 23 6.89 -8.22 -2.22
C GLU A 23 6.06 -6.94 -2.22
N LEU A 24 6.11 -6.15 -3.31
CA LEU A 24 5.30 -4.95 -3.44
C LEU A 24 3.80 -5.29 -3.42
N HIS A 25 3.37 -6.31 -4.19
CA HIS A 25 1.98 -6.77 -4.17
C HIS A 25 1.55 -7.24 -2.77
N ARG A 26 2.42 -8.01 -2.09
CA ARG A 26 2.18 -8.49 -0.73
C ARG A 26 2.01 -7.34 0.26
N LEU A 27 2.90 -6.36 0.25
CA LEU A 27 2.82 -5.19 1.14
C LEU A 27 1.55 -4.36 0.89
N LEU A 28 1.13 -4.21 -0.36
CA LEU A 28 -0.08 -3.47 -0.71
C LEU A 28 -1.37 -4.19 -0.28
N THR A 29 -1.35 -5.52 -0.17
CA THR A 29 -2.51 -6.34 0.19
C THR A 29 -2.58 -6.63 1.69
N GLU A 30 -1.45 -6.91 2.34
CA GLU A 30 -1.41 -7.19 3.79
C GLU A 30 -1.76 -5.97 4.66
N GLY A 31 -1.50 -4.75 4.18
CA GLY A 31 -1.86 -3.52 4.89
C GLY A 31 -3.35 -3.16 4.80
N GLU A 32 -4.10 -3.78 3.89
CA GLU A 32 -5.51 -3.44 3.64
C GLU A 32 -6.40 -3.55 4.88
N PRO A 33 -6.36 -4.65 5.67
CA PRO A 33 -7.25 -4.80 6.82
C PRO A 33 -7.00 -3.73 7.90
N GLU A 34 -5.74 -3.32 8.07
CA GLU A 34 -5.36 -2.33 9.06
C GLU A 34 -5.80 -0.91 8.63
N VAL A 35 -5.61 -0.57 7.36
CA VAL A 35 -6.11 0.70 6.79
C VAL A 35 -7.63 0.79 6.93
N GLU A 36 -8.34 -0.32 6.66
CA GLU A 36 -9.79 -0.39 6.78
C GLU A 36 -10.27 -0.28 8.23
N ARG A 37 -9.57 -0.93 9.16
CA ARG A 37 -9.82 -0.81 10.60
C ARG A 37 -9.66 0.63 11.08
N ILE A 38 -8.58 1.30 10.70
CA ILE A 38 -8.33 2.71 11.04
C ILE A 38 -9.43 3.57 10.43
N ARG A 39 -9.74 3.41 9.14
CA ARG A 39 -10.79 4.15 8.43
C ARG A 39 -12.13 4.08 9.17
N GLN A 40 -12.55 2.88 9.61
CA GLN A 40 -13.80 2.72 10.34
C GLN A 40 -13.74 3.38 11.72
N ALA A 41 -12.62 3.21 12.45
CA ALA A 41 -12.44 3.85 13.75
C ALA A 41 -12.50 5.39 13.66
N THR A 42 -11.90 6.00 12.64
CA THR A 42 -11.97 7.45 12.44
C THR A 42 -13.39 7.93 12.21
N LYS A 43 -14.19 7.18 11.45
CA LYS A 43 -15.61 7.49 11.24
C LYS A 43 -16.40 7.39 12.54
N ASP A 44 -16.22 6.31 13.30
CA ASP A 44 -16.95 6.12 14.55
C ASP A 44 -16.59 7.22 15.56
N LEU A 45 -15.33 7.65 15.60
CA LEU A 45 -14.89 8.78 16.42
C LEU A 45 -15.51 10.11 15.97
N ALA A 46 -15.59 10.36 14.65
CA ALA A 46 -16.24 11.55 14.12
C ALA A 46 -17.72 11.61 14.53
N ASP A 47 -18.44 10.51 14.36
CA ASP A 47 -19.86 10.39 14.70
C ASP A 47 -20.07 10.60 16.22
N ARG A 48 -19.15 10.10 17.06
CA ARG A 48 -19.16 10.33 18.52
C ARG A 48 -18.85 11.79 18.88
N ALA A 49 -17.94 12.44 18.16
CA ALA A 49 -17.62 13.86 18.39
C ALA A 49 -18.83 14.74 18.11
N VAL A 50 -19.58 14.50 17.02
CA VAL A 50 -20.85 15.22 16.76
C VAL A 50 -21.83 15.07 17.93
N GLN A 51 -22.03 13.84 18.41
CA GLN A 51 -22.93 13.60 19.53
C GLN A 51 -22.45 14.27 20.83
N LEU A 52 -21.14 14.36 21.03
CA LEU A 52 -20.56 15.03 22.18
C LEU A 52 -20.75 16.55 22.08
N ALA A 53 -20.54 17.15 20.91
CA ALA A 53 -20.78 18.58 20.69
C ALA A 53 -22.24 18.96 21.05
N VAL A 54 -23.21 18.16 20.60
CA VAL A 54 -24.63 18.33 20.95
C VAL A 54 -24.85 18.21 22.47
N LYS A 55 -24.18 17.28 23.15
CA LYS A 55 -24.30 17.15 24.61
C LYS A 55 -23.69 18.31 25.37
N ILE A 56 -22.58 18.86 24.88
CA ILE A 56 -21.90 20.03 25.46
C ILE A 56 -22.81 21.25 25.32
N ASP A 57 -23.39 21.45 24.13
CA ASP A 57 -24.31 22.55 23.84
C ASP A 57 -25.55 22.49 24.74
N ASN A 58 -26.17 21.31 24.86
CA ASN A 58 -27.32 21.11 25.75
C ASN A 58 -27.00 21.23 27.25
N ALA A 59 -25.72 21.23 27.63
CA ALA A 59 -25.28 21.36 29.01
C ALA A 59 -24.95 22.82 29.38
N ASP A 60 -25.20 23.78 28.49
CA ASP A 60 -24.85 25.21 28.66
C ASP A 60 -23.37 25.41 29.06
N LEU A 61 -22.48 24.55 28.55
CA LEU A 61 -21.03 24.71 28.70
C LEU A 61 -20.51 25.80 27.74
N GLU A 62 -19.25 26.22 27.91
CA GLU A 62 -18.65 27.21 27.03
C GLU A 62 -18.71 26.79 25.55
N SER A 63 -19.16 27.70 24.69
CA SER A 63 -19.29 27.48 23.24
C SER A 63 -17.98 27.12 22.56
N SER A 64 -16.84 27.51 23.17
CA SER A 64 -15.49 27.10 22.74
C SER A 64 -15.32 25.58 22.69
N HIS A 65 -15.95 24.84 23.61
CA HIS A 65 -15.91 23.38 23.64
C HIS A 65 -16.78 22.74 22.55
N VAL A 66 -17.90 23.37 22.19
CA VAL A 66 -18.75 22.92 21.07
C VAL A 66 -17.96 23.06 19.78
N THR A 67 -17.43 24.25 19.49
CA THR A 67 -16.65 24.52 18.27
C THR A 67 -15.45 23.58 18.15
N LEU A 68 -14.66 23.42 19.21
CA LEU A 68 -13.51 22.51 19.19
C LEU A 68 -13.91 21.06 18.88
N THR A 69 -15.05 20.61 19.43
CA THR A 69 -15.53 19.23 19.23
C THR A 69 -16.08 19.03 17.80
N GLU A 70 -16.74 20.05 17.24
CA GLU A 70 -17.20 20.05 15.84
C GLU A 70 -16.02 20.04 14.87
N ASP A 71 -15.01 20.90 15.08
CA ASP A 71 -13.79 20.94 14.27
C ASP A 71 -13.06 19.59 14.30
N THR A 72 -12.94 18.98 15.48
CA THR A 72 -12.36 17.64 15.63
C THR A 72 -13.15 16.58 14.83
N SER A 73 -14.48 16.68 14.80
CA SER A 73 -15.31 15.77 14.00
C SER A 73 -15.03 15.93 12.50
N LEU A 74 -14.91 17.16 12.02
CA LEU A 74 -14.59 17.45 10.62
C LEU A 74 -13.21 16.90 10.23
N ASP A 75 -12.19 17.11 11.07
CA ASP A 75 -10.84 16.57 10.84
C ASP A 75 -10.84 15.04 10.75
N LEU A 76 -11.60 14.37 11.61
CA LEU A 76 -11.76 12.91 11.60
C LEU A 76 -12.49 12.42 10.32
N LEU A 77 -13.48 13.18 9.83
CA LEU A 77 -14.15 12.87 8.56
C LEU A 77 -13.22 13.04 7.36
N ASP A 78 -12.34 14.05 7.37
CA ASP A 78 -11.37 14.25 6.31
C ASP A 78 -10.28 13.17 6.32
N ALA A 79 -9.79 12.80 7.50
CA ALA A 79 -8.91 11.64 7.66
C ALA A 79 -9.56 10.34 7.16
N HIS A 80 -10.85 10.12 7.46
CA HIS A 80 -11.61 8.98 6.95
C HIS A 80 -11.65 8.96 5.41
N ARG A 81 -11.90 10.10 4.77
CA ARG A 81 -11.93 10.23 3.29
C ARG A 81 -10.56 9.95 2.68
N ALA A 82 -9.49 10.49 3.28
CA ALA A 82 -8.13 10.24 2.85
C ALA A 82 -7.76 8.75 2.93
N MET A 83 -8.12 8.08 4.04
CA MET A 83 -7.89 6.64 4.20
C MET A 83 -8.68 5.79 3.20
N LYS A 84 -9.91 6.19 2.87
CA LYS A 84 -10.71 5.55 1.81
C LYS A 84 -10.02 5.65 0.45
N LEU A 85 -9.50 6.83 0.11
CA LEU A 85 -8.76 7.05 -1.14
C LEU A 85 -7.48 6.19 -1.17
N LEU A 86 -6.69 6.21 -0.10
CA LEU A 86 -5.47 5.42 0.04
C LEU A 86 -5.75 3.92 -0.16
N SER A 87 -6.79 3.38 0.49
CA SER A 87 -7.20 1.98 0.32
C SER A 87 -7.56 1.66 -1.14
N GLY A 88 -8.30 2.55 -1.80
CA GLY A 88 -8.64 2.40 -3.22
C GLY A 88 -7.42 2.36 -4.14
N VAL A 89 -6.49 3.30 -3.97
CA VAL A 89 -5.25 3.38 -4.76
C VAL A 89 -4.37 2.16 -4.49
N SER A 90 -4.20 1.76 -3.23
CA SER A 90 -3.41 0.57 -2.88
C SER A 90 -3.95 -0.70 -3.53
N LYS A 91 -5.27 -0.88 -3.58
CA LYS A 91 -5.91 -2.02 -4.26
C LYS A 91 -5.64 -2.01 -5.76
N GLN A 92 -5.81 -0.86 -6.41
CA GLN A 92 -5.54 -0.72 -7.84
C GLN A 92 -4.07 -1.02 -8.15
N LEU A 93 -3.15 -0.44 -7.38
CA LEU A 93 -1.72 -0.67 -7.54
C LEU A 93 -1.36 -2.14 -7.29
N ALA A 94 -1.97 -2.81 -6.30
CA ALA A 94 -1.74 -4.23 -6.07
C ALA A 94 -2.15 -5.07 -7.29
N THR A 95 -3.29 -4.77 -7.91
CA THR A 95 -3.74 -5.42 -9.15
C THR A 95 -2.76 -5.19 -10.29
N GLU A 96 -2.32 -3.94 -10.51
CA GLU A 96 -1.38 -3.60 -11.58
C GLU A 96 -0.01 -4.27 -11.38
N VAL A 97 0.53 -4.24 -10.16
CA VAL A 97 1.81 -4.89 -9.83
C VAL A 97 1.75 -6.39 -10.10
N ASN A 98 0.65 -7.05 -9.74
CA ASN A 98 0.48 -8.47 -10.05
C ASN A 98 0.38 -8.72 -11.57
N ALA A 99 -0.34 -7.88 -12.31
CA ALA A 99 -0.43 -7.98 -13.76
C ALA A 99 0.95 -7.81 -14.43
N VAL A 100 1.74 -6.83 -13.98
CA VAL A 100 3.12 -6.63 -14.44
C VAL A 100 3.99 -7.85 -14.10
N ARG A 101 3.85 -8.42 -12.90
CA ARG A 101 4.59 -9.63 -12.48
C ARG A 101 4.32 -10.81 -13.41
N VAL A 102 3.03 -11.09 -13.67
CA VAL A 102 2.59 -12.16 -14.56
C VAL A 102 3.09 -11.92 -15.99
N ARG A 103 2.97 -10.69 -16.51
CA ARG A 103 3.44 -10.36 -17.85
C ARG A 103 4.96 -10.49 -17.97
N HIS A 104 5.70 -10.02 -16.98
CA HIS A 104 7.16 -10.18 -16.92
C HIS A 104 7.56 -11.66 -16.87
N GLN A 105 6.81 -12.49 -16.15
CA GLN A 105 7.01 -13.95 -16.15
C GLN A 105 6.79 -14.54 -17.54
N GLN A 106 5.68 -14.20 -18.20
CA GLN A 106 5.36 -14.71 -19.54
C GLN A 106 6.43 -14.35 -20.59
N LEU A 107 6.94 -13.11 -20.55
CA LEU A 107 7.91 -12.63 -21.53
C LEU A 107 9.33 -13.16 -21.28
N TYR A 108 9.74 -13.29 -20.02
CA TYR A 108 11.16 -13.48 -19.69
C TYR A 108 11.50 -14.78 -18.99
N SER A 109 10.53 -15.58 -18.52
CA SER A 109 10.82 -16.86 -17.84
C SER A 109 11.58 -17.84 -18.73
N GLY A 110 11.16 -18.04 -19.98
CA GLY A 110 11.86 -18.92 -20.92
C GLY A 110 13.30 -18.46 -21.20
N LEU A 111 13.51 -17.15 -21.38
CA LEU A 111 14.84 -16.58 -21.57
C LEU A 111 15.71 -16.74 -20.31
N HIS A 112 15.10 -16.59 -19.13
CA HIS A 112 15.75 -16.80 -17.85
C HIS A 112 16.23 -18.24 -17.69
N GLU A 113 15.39 -19.23 -17.97
CA GLU A 113 15.74 -20.66 -17.90
C GLU A 113 16.89 -21.00 -18.87
N VAL A 114 16.81 -20.51 -20.12
CA VAL A 114 17.89 -20.68 -21.10
C VAL A 114 19.20 -20.04 -20.62
N ARG A 115 19.14 -18.89 -19.94
CA ARG A 115 20.33 -18.20 -19.42
C ARG A 115 20.92 -18.92 -18.21
N LYS A 116 20.08 -19.51 -17.36
CA LYS A 116 20.48 -20.22 -16.15
C LYS A 116 21.05 -21.61 -16.43
N GLY A 117 20.51 -22.32 -17.43
CA GLY A 117 20.96 -23.65 -17.84
C GLY A 117 22.23 -23.68 -18.70
N ARG A 118 22.80 -22.53 -19.08
CA ARG A 118 24.03 -22.47 -19.88
C ARG A 118 25.25 -22.89 -19.07
N ARG A 119 25.98 -23.88 -19.58
CA ARG A 119 27.26 -24.36 -19.02
C ARG A 119 28.40 -23.35 -19.21
N GLU A 120 28.34 -22.55 -20.27
CA GLU A 120 29.32 -21.49 -20.57
C GLU A 120 28.64 -20.13 -20.73
N LYS A 121 29.29 -19.07 -20.27
CA LYS A 121 28.76 -17.70 -20.39
C LYS A 121 28.94 -17.20 -21.81
N THR A 122 27.84 -16.91 -22.52
CA THR A 122 27.91 -16.19 -23.79
C THR A 122 28.43 -14.77 -23.57
N PRO A 123 29.28 -14.25 -24.47
CA PRO A 123 29.76 -12.89 -24.39
C PRO A 123 28.61 -11.88 -24.42
N LYS A 124 28.73 -10.80 -23.64
CA LYS A 124 27.72 -9.73 -23.60
C LYS A 124 27.75 -8.92 -24.91
N PRO A 125 26.65 -8.25 -25.31
CA PRO A 125 26.67 -7.27 -26.38
C PRO A 125 27.84 -6.28 -26.17
N GLY A 126 28.66 -6.06 -27.20
CA GLY A 126 29.88 -5.24 -27.13
C GLY A 126 31.18 -6.01 -26.84
N PHE A 127 31.15 -7.33 -26.67
CA PHE A 127 32.39 -8.10 -26.39
C PHE A 127 33.41 -8.12 -27.54
N PHE A 128 32.94 -8.02 -28.79
CA PHE A 128 33.79 -8.06 -29.99
C PHE A 128 34.06 -6.67 -30.58
N THR A 129 33.71 -5.61 -29.85
CA THR A 129 33.91 -4.20 -30.24
C THR A 129 34.96 -3.60 -29.34
#